data_AF-A0A1Q9P3S9-F1
#
_entry.id   AF-A0A1Q9P3S9-F1
#
_cell.length_a   1.000
_cell.length_b   1.000
_cell.length_c   1.000
_cell.angle_alpha   90.00
_cell.angle_beta   90.00
_cell.angle_gamma   90.00
#
_symmetry.space_group_name_H-M   'P 1'
#
loop_
_entity.id
_entity.type
_entity.pdbx_description
1 polymer ?
#
loop_
_entity_poly.entity_id
_entity_poly.type
_entity_poly.pdbx_seq_one_letter_code
_entity_poly.pdbx_strand_id
1 'polypeptide(L)'
;MIDYHLWADEKVISSLTEISEKDFTKTSDDVRSIRDLVEHHITGYDYLIISSDKLENRIQSLTELSRRDLLDNWENSRNEFKKKALGLDDMVDLPISKDKSLTMDKDNYVLLYTDHLTYHRAQLTQTIKMRGYKGPNTDYYSFVAEN
;
A
#
# COMPACT_ATOMS: atom_id res chain seq x y z
N MET A 1 -2.06 -3.78 15.15
CA MET A 1 -1.24 -3.10 14.11
C MET A 1 -1.93 -3.17 12.76
N ILE A 2 -2.17 -4.38 12.23
CA ILE A 2 -2.84 -4.59 10.92
C ILE A 2 -4.12 -3.75 10.78
N ASP A 3 -5.05 -3.82 11.73
CA ASP A 3 -6.33 -3.09 11.63
C ASP A 3 -6.17 -1.58 11.45
N TYR A 4 -5.18 -0.96 12.11
CA TYR A 4 -4.86 0.45 11.90
C TYR A 4 -4.38 0.73 10.48
N HIS A 5 -3.44 -0.06 9.94
CA HIS A 5 -2.94 0.16 8.58
C HIS A 5 -4.06 0.00 7.56
N LEU A 6 -4.90 -1.01 7.74
CA LEU A 6 -6.05 -1.26 6.90
C LEU A 6 -7.05 -0.09 6.96
N TRP A 7 -7.39 0.41 8.15
CA TRP A 7 -8.26 1.58 8.32
C TRP A 7 -7.67 2.84 7.67
N ALA A 8 -6.36 3.07 7.87
CA ALA A 8 -5.70 4.25 7.32
C ALA A 8 -5.67 4.21 5.78
N ASP A 9 -5.44 3.04 5.18
CA ASP A 9 -5.49 2.87 3.73
C ASP A 9 -6.90 3.08 3.17
N GLU A 10 -7.94 2.62 3.88
CA GLU A 10 -9.33 2.84 3.50
C GLU A 10 -9.69 4.33 3.46
N LYS A 11 -9.23 5.11 4.44
CA LYS A 11 -9.39 6.59 4.44
C LYS A 11 -8.69 7.22 3.23
N VAL A 12 -7.50 6.73 2.87
CA VAL A 12 -6.75 7.21 1.72
C VAL A 12 -7.46 6.86 0.42
N ILE A 13 -7.82 5.60 0.20
CA ILE A 13 -8.57 5.15 -0.97
C ILE A 13 -9.84 6.00 -1.15
N SER A 14 -10.59 6.20 -0.07
CA SER A 14 -11.80 7.04 -0.08
C SER A 14 -11.50 8.47 -0.56
N SER A 15 -10.42 9.10 -0.07
CA SER A 15 -10.03 10.45 -0.50
C SER A 15 -9.61 10.52 -1.97
N LEU A 16 -9.12 9.42 -2.55
CA LEU A 16 -8.70 9.35 -3.94
C LEU A 16 -9.86 9.21 -4.91
N THR A 17 -11.06 8.85 -4.43
CA THR A 17 -12.27 8.72 -5.28
C THR A 17 -12.70 10.04 -5.92
N GLU A 18 -12.40 11.17 -5.27
CA GLU A 18 -12.77 12.52 -5.70
C GLU A 18 -11.73 13.20 -6.60
N ILE A 19 -10.54 12.61 -6.75
CA ILE A 19 -9.44 13.19 -7.54
C ILE A 19 -9.68 12.93 -9.03
N SER A 20 -9.47 13.95 -9.86
CA SER A 20 -9.55 13.82 -11.31
C SER A 20 -8.47 12.90 -11.87
N GLU A 21 -8.74 12.20 -12.98
CA GLU A 21 -7.72 11.32 -13.63
C GLU A 21 -6.45 12.10 -14.01
N LYS A 22 -6.64 13.36 -14.43
CA LYS A 22 -5.54 14.27 -14.78
C LYS A 22 -4.63 14.54 -13.58
N ASP A 23 -5.20 14.86 -12.41
CA ASP A 23 -4.40 15.13 -11.21
C ASP A 23 -3.81 13.86 -10.61
N PHE A 24 -4.51 12.74 -10.75
CA PHE A 24 -4.06 11.42 -10.31
C PHE A 24 -2.76 10.99 -11.02
N THR A 25 -2.68 11.22 -12.32
CA THR A 25 -1.54 10.85 -13.18
C THR A 25 -0.46 11.93 -13.29
N LYS A 26 -0.74 13.16 -12.82
CA LYS A 26 0.21 14.29 -12.92
C LYS A 26 1.49 14.01 -12.13
N THR A 27 2.62 14.02 -12.82
CA THR A 27 3.97 14.03 -12.24
C THR A 27 4.44 15.47 -12.02
N SER A 28 5.37 15.65 -11.08
CA SER A 28 6.11 16.90 -10.85
C SER A 28 7.58 16.55 -10.62
N ASP A 29 8.49 17.47 -10.95
CA ASP A 29 9.94 17.20 -10.94
C ASP A 29 10.45 16.68 -9.58
N ASP A 30 9.83 17.10 -8.48
CA ASP A 30 10.26 16.74 -7.11
C ASP A 30 9.38 15.68 -6.44
N VAL A 31 8.26 15.27 -7.05
CA VAL A 31 7.30 14.36 -6.40
C VAL A 31 6.66 13.39 -7.39
N ARG A 32 6.67 12.11 -7.01
CA ARG A 32 5.95 11.03 -7.69
C ARG A 32 4.47 11.37 -7.91
N SER A 33 3.88 10.81 -8.96
CA SER A 33 2.44 10.96 -9.18
C SER A 33 1.63 10.26 -8.07
N ILE A 34 0.34 10.60 -7.92
CA ILE A 34 -0.54 9.83 -7.01
C ILE A 34 -0.61 8.39 -7.50
N ARG A 35 -0.75 8.20 -8.82
CA ARG A 35 -0.76 6.89 -9.45
C ARG A 35 0.46 6.06 -9.05
N ASP A 36 1.67 6.59 -9.22
CA ASP A 36 2.91 5.84 -8.92
C ASP A 36 2.93 5.39 -7.45
N LEU A 37 2.44 6.24 -6.56
CA LEU A 37 2.36 5.93 -5.13
C LEU A 37 1.29 4.87 -4.84
N VAL A 38 0.16 4.88 -5.53
CA VAL A 38 -0.89 3.85 -5.43
C VAL A 38 -0.38 2.51 -5.97
N GLU A 39 0.23 2.49 -7.16
CA GLU A 39 0.86 1.29 -7.73
C GLU A 39 1.90 0.70 -6.78
N HIS A 40 2.68 1.57 -6.13
CA HIS A 40 3.67 1.17 -5.13
C HIS A 40 3.04 0.58 -3.85
N HIS A 41 1.86 1.05 -3.42
CA HIS A 41 1.15 0.43 -2.29
C HIS A 41 0.62 -0.95 -2.66
N ILE A 42 0.01 -1.09 -3.84
CA ILE A 42 -0.50 -2.37 -4.34
C ILE A 42 0.64 -3.38 -4.41
N THR A 43 1.75 -3.01 -5.04
CA THR A 43 2.91 -3.89 -5.18
C THR A 43 3.56 -4.20 -3.84
N GLY A 44 3.59 -3.24 -2.90
CA GLY A 44 4.02 -3.45 -1.52
C GLY A 44 3.22 -4.54 -0.80
N TYR A 45 1.91 -4.60 -0.99
CA TYR A 45 1.09 -5.72 -0.51
C TYR A 45 1.34 -7.00 -1.30
N ASP A 46 1.43 -6.91 -2.63
CA ASP A 46 1.59 -8.08 -3.50
C ASP A 46 2.91 -8.82 -3.22
N TYR A 47 3.97 -8.15 -2.75
CA TYR A 47 5.20 -8.79 -2.29
C TYR A 47 4.98 -9.88 -1.22
N LEU A 48 3.89 -9.80 -0.45
CA LEU A 48 3.51 -10.80 0.55
C LEU A 48 2.62 -11.92 0.02
N ILE A 49 1.98 -11.68 -1.12
CA ILE A 49 0.87 -12.48 -1.63
C ILE A 49 1.34 -13.34 -2.81
N ILE A 50 2.19 -12.78 -3.69
CA ILE A 50 2.63 -13.42 -4.92
C ILE A 50 4.15 -13.61 -4.94
N SER A 51 4.59 -14.60 -5.72
CA SER A 51 6.00 -14.91 -5.92
C SER A 51 6.70 -13.84 -6.77
N SER A 52 8.02 -13.69 -6.58
CA SER A 52 8.81 -12.64 -7.23
C SER A 52 8.77 -12.69 -8.75
N ASP A 53 8.69 -13.88 -9.34
CA ASP A 53 8.57 -14.11 -10.79
C ASP A 53 7.24 -13.60 -11.38
N LYS A 54 6.20 -13.46 -10.54
CA LYS A 54 4.89 -12.92 -10.95
C LYS A 54 4.76 -11.43 -10.72
N LEU A 55 5.65 -10.84 -9.92
CA LEU A 55 5.55 -9.45 -9.51
C LEU A 55 5.80 -8.48 -10.68
N GLU A 56 6.72 -8.79 -11.58
CA GLU A 56 7.00 -7.93 -12.74
C GLU A 56 5.79 -7.83 -13.68
N ASN A 57 5.18 -8.97 -13.99
CA ASN A 57 3.92 -9.03 -14.75
C ASN A 57 2.79 -8.27 -14.04
N ARG A 58 2.74 -8.39 -12.70
CA ARG A 58 1.77 -7.67 -11.88
C ARG A 58 1.97 -6.16 -11.98
N ILE A 59 3.18 -5.66 -11.81
CA ILE A 59 3.52 -4.23 -11.97
C ILE A 59 3.08 -3.73 -13.34
N GLN A 60 3.45 -4.45 -14.41
CA GLN A 60 3.07 -4.05 -15.77
C GLN A 60 1.55 -3.95 -15.93
N SER A 61 0.80 -4.91 -15.38
CA SER A 61 -0.67 -4.90 -15.46
C SER A 61 -1.32 -3.71 -14.76
N LEU A 62 -0.69 -3.16 -13.72
CA LEU A 62 -1.23 -2.00 -12.99
C LEU A 62 -1.09 -0.71 -13.79
N THR A 63 -0.04 -0.57 -14.61
CA THR A 63 0.26 0.67 -15.36
C THR A 63 -0.80 1.06 -16.38
N GLU A 64 -1.64 0.11 -16.81
CA GLU A 64 -2.68 0.31 -17.82
C GLU A 64 -4.08 0.57 -17.22
N LEU A 65 -4.23 0.41 -15.91
CA LEU A 65 -5.53 0.53 -15.25
C LEU A 65 -6.00 1.99 -15.14
N SER A 66 -7.32 2.20 -15.22
CA SER A 66 -7.92 3.47 -14.81
C SER A 66 -7.72 3.70 -13.31
N ARG A 67 -7.78 4.95 -12.83
CA ARG A 67 -7.77 5.23 -11.39
C ARG A 67 -8.76 4.38 -10.61
N ARG A 68 -10.00 4.24 -11.10
CA ARG A 68 -11.04 3.44 -10.42
C ARG A 68 -10.59 1.99 -10.27
N ASP A 69 -10.19 1.36 -11.36
CA ASP A 69 -9.79 -0.06 -11.34
C ASP A 69 -8.50 -0.25 -10.52
N LEU A 70 -7.63 0.76 -10.48
CA LEU A 70 -6.43 0.73 -9.65
C LEU A 70 -6.76 0.82 -8.15
N LEU A 71 -7.72 1.66 -7.76
CA LEU A 71 -8.22 1.72 -6.38
C LEU A 71 -8.91 0.41 -5.96
N ASP A 72 -9.70 -0.20 -6.85
CA ASP A 72 -10.31 -1.51 -6.63
C ASP A 72 -9.22 -2.59 -6.45
N ASN A 73 -8.12 -2.52 -7.22
CA ASN A 73 -6.98 -3.42 -7.05
C ASN A 73 -6.27 -3.21 -5.71
N TRP A 74 -6.14 -1.96 -5.24
CA TRP A 74 -5.59 -1.68 -3.92
C TRP A 74 -6.44 -2.28 -2.81
N GLU A 75 -7.77 -2.11 -2.86
CA GLU A 75 -8.66 -2.71 -1.88
C GLU A 75 -8.53 -4.25 -1.87
N ASN A 76 -8.44 -4.88 -3.04
CA ASN A 76 -8.23 -6.31 -3.16
C ASN A 76 -6.89 -6.77 -2.55
N SER A 77 -5.77 -6.16 -2.93
CA SER A 77 -4.45 -6.52 -2.39
C SER A 77 -4.37 -6.29 -0.87
N ARG A 78 -5.00 -5.22 -0.36
CA ARG A 78 -5.15 -4.96 1.07
C ARG A 78 -5.91 -6.07 1.80
N ASN A 79 -7.02 -6.55 1.22
CA ASN A 79 -7.83 -7.61 1.81
C ASN A 79 -7.12 -8.97 1.79
N GLU A 80 -6.41 -9.28 0.72
CA GLU A 80 -5.58 -10.49 0.62
C GLU A 80 -4.40 -10.43 1.59
N PHE A 81 -3.77 -9.27 1.77
CA PHE A 81 -2.76 -9.05 2.80
C PHE A 81 -3.32 -9.35 4.20
N LYS A 82 -4.51 -8.83 4.54
CA LYS A 82 -5.15 -9.13 5.84
C LYS A 82 -5.29 -10.64 6.05
N LYS A 83 -5.82 -11.36 5.06
CA LYS A 83 -6.00 -12.82 5.14
C LYS A 83 -4.68 -13.53 5.32
N LYS A 84 -3.66 -13.15 4.53
CA LYS A 84 -2.33 -13.75 4.57
C LYS A 84 -1.67 -13.51 5.93
N ALA A 85 -1.68 -12.27 6.42
CA ALA A 85 -1.06 -11.88 7.67
C ALA A 85 -1.69 -12.59 8.88
N LEU A 86 -3.01 -12.78 8.88
CA LEU A 86 -3.71 -13.53 9.94
C LEU A 86 -3.46 -15.04 9.87
N GLY A 87 -3.06 -15.56 8.72
CA GLY A 87 -2.76 -16.98 8.48
C GLY A 87 -1.27 -17.33 8.51
N LEU A 88 -0.39 -16.40 8.92
CA LEU A 88 1.04 -16.67 9.05
C LEU A 88 1.30 -17.56 10.27
N ASP A 89 2.25 -18.48 10.12
CA ASP A 89 2.88 -19.18 11.23
C ASP A 89 3.66 -18.19 12.10
N ASP A 90 3.96 -18.58 13.35
CA ASP A 90 4.66 -17.69 14.29
C ASP A 90 6.06 -17.30 13.81
N MET A 91 6.70 -18.14 13.00
CA MET A 91 7.98 -17.85 12.35
C MET A 91 7.81 -17.92 10.82
N VAL A 92 8.35 -16.93 10.12
CA VAL A 92 8.22 -16.78 8.68
C VAL A 92 9.61 -16.66 8.05
N ASP A 93 9.86 -17.43 7.00
CA ASP A 93 11.06 -17.32 6.18
C ASP A 93 10.86 -16.27 5.09
N LEU A 94 11.58 -15.16 5.19
CA LEU A 94 11.66 -14.15 4.15
C LEU A 94 12.83 -14.46 3.21
N PRO A 95 12.61 -14.81 1.94
CA PRO A 95 13.69 -14.93 0.97
C PRO A 95 14.30 -13.55 0.68
N ILE A 96 15.58 -13.37 1.00
CA ILE A 96 16.35 -12.14 0.72
C ILE A 96 17.08 -12.27 -0.64
N SER A 97 17.50 -13.49 -0.99
CA SER A 97 18.06 -13.82 -2.30
C SER A 97 17.79 -15.30 -2.62
N LYS A 98 18.23 -15.75 -3.80
CA LYS A 98 18.05 -17.14 -4.26
C LYS A 98 18.52 -18.19 -3.24
N ASP A 99 19.59 -17.89 -2.51
CA ASP A 99 20.25 -18.84 -1.60
C ASP A 99 20.22 -18.39 -0.13
N LYS A 100 19.47 -17.31 0.19
CA LYS A 100 19.43 -16.74 1.53
C LYS A 100 18.00 -16.39 1.93
N SER A 101 17.55 -16.99 3.03
CA SER A 101 16.36 -16.56 3.77
C SER A 101 16.73 -15.98 5.12
N LEU A 102 15.85 -15.13 5.63
CA LEU A 102 15.85 -14.66 7.00
C LEU A 102 14.58 -15.13 7.68
N THR A 103 14.73 -15.97 8.70
CA THR A 103 13.62 -16.38 9.56
C THR A 103 13.38 -15.29 10.60
N MET A 104 12.14 -14.83 10.72
CA MET A 104 11.73 -13.84 11.71
C MET A 104 10.35 -14.19 12.26
N ASP A 105 9.98 -13.63 13.42
CA ASP A 105 8.63 -13.78 13.92
C ASP A 105 7.61 -13.05 13.02
N LYS A 106 6.36 -13.51 13.05
CA LYS A 106 5.29 -12.96 12.23
C LYS A 106 5.03 -11.48 12.46
N ASP A 107 5.25 -10.97 13.67
CA ASP A 107 4.96 -9.57 14.00
C ASP A 107 6.00 -8.67 13.33
N ASN A 108 7.28 -9.04 13.39
CA ASN A 108 8.35 -8.38 12.65
C ASN A 108 8.17 -8.50 11.13
N TYR A 109 7.71 -9.66 10.66
CA TYR A 109 7.41 -9.86 9.25
C TYR A 109 6.29 -8.91 8.78
N VAL A 110 5.19 -8.80 9.52
CA VAL A 110 4.10 -7.85 9.23
C VAL A 110 4.56 -6.39 9.38
N LEU A 111 5.39 -6.10 10.38
CA LEU A 111 5.94 -4.77 10.62
C LEU A 111 6.76 -4.28 9.43
N LEU A 112 7.61 -5.14 8.84
CA LEU A 112 8.41 -4.80 7.67
C LEU A 112 7.59 -4.16 6.54
N TYR A 113 6.43 -4.75 6.23
CA TYR A 113 5.58 -4.26 5.16
C TYR A 113 4.72 -3.07 5.60
N THR A 114 4.18 -3.12 6.81
CA THR A 114 3.31 -2.05 7.30
C THR A 114 4.08 -0.75 7.57
N ASP A 115 5.34 -0.82 8.00
CA ASP A 115 6.25 0.32 8.13
C ASP A 115 6.57 0.95 6.76
N HIS A 116 6.98 0.11 5.80
CA HIS A 116 7.24 0.53 4.42
C HIS A 116 6.04 1.23 3.77
N LEU A 117 4.85 0.65 3.93
CA LEU A 117 3.61 1.23 3.41
C LEU A 117 3.23 2.52 4.16
N THR A 118 3.54 2.63 5.45
CA THR A 118 3.28 3.86 6.22
C THR A 118 4.13 5.02 5.71
N TYR A 119 5.41 4.79 5.43
CA TYR A 119 6.28 5.79 4.81
C TYR A 119 5.70 6.31 3.48
N HIS A 120 5.27 5.40 2.61
CA HIS A 120 4.71 5.78 1.32
C HIS A 120 3.31 6.39 1.43
N ARG A 121 2.51 6.02 2.42
CA ARG A 121 1.22 6.66 2.72
C ARG A 121 1.39 8.11 3.14
N ALA A 122 2.43 8.41 3.92
CA ALA A 122 2.77 9.79 4.28
C ALA A 122 3.12 10.62 3.05
N GLN A 123 3.95 10.07 2.14
CA GLN A 123 4.25 10.69 0.85
C GLN A 123 2.96 10.92 0.04
N LEU A 124 2.12 9.91 -0.12
CA LEU A 124 0.85 10.00 -0.83
C LEU A 124 -0.06 11.09 -0.26
N THR A 125 -0.21 11.14 1.05
CA THR A 125 -1.00 12.17 1.74
C THR A 125 -0.45 13.58 1.50
N GLN A 126 0.88 13.74 1.49
CA GLN A 126 1.53 15.00 1.16
C GLN A 126 1.27 15.38 -0.31
N THR A 127 1.44 14.44 -1.23
CA THR A 127 1.25 14.66 -2.68
C THR A 127 -0.21 15.01 -3.00
N ILE A 128 -1.19 14.44 -2.29
CA ILE A 128 -2.61 14.83 -2.35
C ILE A 128 -2.77 16.31 -1.93
N LYS A 129 -2.21 16.69 -0.77
CA LYS A 129 -2.28 18.06 -0.25
C LYS A 129 -1.61 19.08 -1.17
N MET A 130 -0.47 18.75 -1.75
CA MET A 130 0.25 19.61 -2.72
C MET A 130 -0.56 19.87 -3.99
N ARG A 131 -1.49 18.99 -4.36
CA ARG A 131 -2.42 19.19 -5.48
C ARG A 131 -3.68 19.97 -5.08
N GLY A 132 -3.77 20.47 -3.85
CA GLY A 132 -4.90 21.28 -3.37
C GLY A 132 -6.07 20.47 -2.83
N TYR A 133 -5.94 19.14 -2.73
CA TYR A 133 -6.97 18.28 -2.18
C TYR A 133 -6.83 18.15 -0.66
N LYS A 134 -7.94 17.87 0.03
CA LYS A 134 -7.89 17.56 1.46
C LYS A 134 -7.26 16.19 1.67
N GLY A 135 -6.06 16.17 2.27
CA GLY A 135 -5.43 14.90 2.64
C GLY A 135 -6.20 14.20 3.78
N PRO A 136 -6.30 12.87 3.75
CA PRO A 136 -6.92 12.10 4.82
C PRO A 136 -6.14 12.27 6.13
N ASN A 137 -6.84 12.28 7.26
CA ASN A 137 -6.22 12.14 8.58
C ASN A 137 -6.09 10.65 8.87
N THR A 138 -4.85 10.19 8.97
CA THR A 138 -4.51 8.78 9.23
C THR A 138 -3.72 8.61 10.52
N ASP A 139 -3.76 9.59 11.42
CA ASP A 139 -3.05 9.51 12.70
C ASP A 139 -3.60 8.35 13.55
N TYR A 140 -2.71 7.63 14.22
CA TYR A 140 -3.09 6.52 15.10
C TYR A 140 -4.02 6.96 16.24
N TYR A 141 -3.86 8.20 16.73
CA TYR A 141 -4.77 8.78 17.70
C TYR A 141 -6.22 8.84 17.17
N SER A 142 -6.38 9.24 15.90
CA SER A 142 -7.69 9.31 15.26
C SER A 142 -8.30 7.92 15.09
N PHE A 143 -7.47 6.92 14.76
CA PHE A 143 -7.92 5.53 14.71
C PHE A 143 -8.50 5.06 16.05
N VAL A 144 -7.79 5.30 17.16
CA VAL A 144 -8.23 4.94 18.52
C VAL A 144 -9.48 5.72 18.96
N ALA A 145 -9.67 6.95 18.47
CA ALA A 145 -10.86 7.73 18.78
C ALA A 145 -12.10 7.28 17.99
N GLU A 146 -11.91 6.68 16.82
CA GLU A 146 -12.98 6.25 15.90
C GLU A 146 -13.38 4.76 16.06
N ASN A 147 -12.61 3.95 16.78
CA ASN A 147 -12.78 2.49 16.94
C ASN A 147 -12.60 2.04 18.39
#